data_AF-A0A529ZC10-F1
#
_entry.id   AF-A0A529ZC10-F1
#
_cell.length_a   1.000
_cell.length_b   1.000
_cell.length_c   1.000
_cell.angle_alpha   90.00
_cell.angle_beta   90.00
_cell.angle_gamma   90.00
#
_symmetry.space_group_name_H-M   'P 1'
#
loop_
_entity.id
_entity.type
_entity.pdbx_description
1 polymer ?
#
loop_
_entity_poly.entity_id
_entity_poly.type
_entity_poly.pdbx_seq_one_letter_code
_entity_poly.pdbx_strand_id
1 'polypeptide(L)' 'ILRDVFTMGARPVAAMNALRFGAPDHPKTRHLVAGVVSGVGGYGNSFGVPTVGGEVNFDARYNGNILVNAFAAGLAKT' A
#
# COMPACT_ATOMS: atom_id res chain seq x y z
N ILE A 1 4.64 6.31 6.38
CA ILE A 1 3.20 6.63 6.43
C ILE A 1 2.53 6.38 7.78
N LEU A 2 2.46 5.16 8.34
CA LEU A 2 1.79 4.96 9.64
C LEU A 2 2.53 5.67 10.78
N ARG A 3 3.86 5.62 10.77
CA ARG A 3 4.69 6.40 11.70
C ARG A 3 4.45 7.89 11.54
N ASP A 4 4.40 8.39 10.31
CA ASP A 4 4.20 9.80 9.99
C ASP A 4 2.90 10.32 10.63
N VAL A 5 1.80 9.56 10.53
CA VAL A 5 0.52 9.89 11.17
C VAL A 5 0.62 9.81 12.70
N PHE A 6 1.21 8.74 13.24
CA PHE A 6 1.38 8.55 14.67
C PHE A 6 2.21 9.67 15.32
N THR A 7 3.30 10.10 14.68
CA THR A 7 4.18 11.17 15.19
C THR A 7 3.53 12.53 15.19
N MET A 8 2.45 12.73 14.43
CA MET A 8 1.62 13.94 14.48
C MET A 8 0.64 13.95 15.67
N GLY A 9 0.67 12.93 16.55
CA GLY A 9 -0.28 12.78 17.66
C GLY A 9 -1.64 12.24 17.24
N ALA A 10 -1.79 11.81 15.97
CA ALA A 10 -3.02 11.20 15.47
C ALA A 10 -2.99 9.68 15.67
N ARG A 11 -4.11 9.07 16.07
CA ARG A 11 -4.25 7.61 16.10
C ARG A 11 -4.58 7.11 14.69
N PRO A 12 -3.74 6.29 14.05
CA PRO A 12 -4.07 5.71 12.74
C PRO A 12 -5.31 4.82 12.84
N VAL A 13 -6.23 4.95 11.88
CA VAL A 13 -7.51 4.22 11.88
C VAL A 13 -7.78 3.48 10.57
N ALA A 14 -7.17 3.91 9.48
CA ALA A 14 -7.34 3.29 8.17
C ALA A 14 -6.10 3.50 7.30
N ALA A 15 -5.81 2.52 6.45
CA ALA A 15 -4.82 2.61 5.40
C ALA A 15 -5.46 2.37 4.03
N MET A 16 -4.84 2.89 2.97
CA MET A 16 -5.19 2.60 1.58
C MET A 16 -3.93 2.51 0.73
N ASN A 17 -4.03 1.97 -0.47
CA ASN A 17 -2.90 1.87 -1.40
C ASN A 17 -3.25 2.27 -2.84
N ALA A 18 -2.31 2.89 -3.53
CA ALA A 18 -2.37 3.13 -4.96
C ALA A 18 -1.22 2.38 -5.64
N LEU A 19 -1.56 1.28 -6.32
CA LEU A 19 -0.59 0.32 -6.85
C LEU A 19 -0.60 0.34 -8.38
N ARG A 20 0.59 0.48 -8.98
CA ARG A 20 0.78 0.40 -10.44
C ARG A 20 1.81 -0.67 -10.74
N PHE A 21 1.40 -1.70 -11.47
CA PHE A 21 2.24 -2.83 -11.85
C PHE A 21 2.40 -2.91 -13.37
N GLY A 22 3.40 -3.68 -13.81
CA GLY A 22 3.64 -4.00 -15.21
C GLY A 22 2.48 -4.77 -15.85
N ALA A 23 2.63 -5.14 -17.11
CA ALA A 23 1.69 -6.00 -17.82
C ALA A 23 1.48 -7.33 -17.06
N PRO A 24 0.26 -7.89 -17.00
CA PRO A 24 -0.03 -9.10 -16.22
C PRO A 24 0.77 -10.34 -16.65
N ASP A 25 1.14 -10.42 -17.92
CA ASP A 25 1.93 -11.50 -18.54
C ASP A 25 3.44 -11.34 -18.37
N HIS A 26 3.91 -10.15 -17.98
CA HIS A 26 5.33 -9.90 -17.77
C HIS A 26 5.86 -10.77 -16.61
N PRO A 27 7.01 -11.47 -16.78
CA PRO A 27 7.45 -12.53 -15.86
C PRO A 27 7.65 -12.07 -14.42
N LYS A 28 7.97 -10.79 -14.20
CA LYS A 28 8.16 -10.21 -12.86
C LYS A 28 6.84 -9.81 -12.18
N THR A 29 5.78 -9.50 -12.94
CA THR A 29 4.58 -8.84 -12.41
C THR A 29 3.91 -9.66 -11.32
N ARG A 30 3.70 -10.96 -11.55
CA ARG A 30 3.05 -11.85 -10.58
C ARG A 30 3.79 -11.92 -9.24
N HIS A 31 5.13 -12.02 -9.30
CA HIS A 31 5.97 -12.03 -8.10
C HIS A 31 5.88 -10.71 -7.33
N LEU A 32 5.95 -9.59 -8.04
CA LEU A 32 5.89 -8.25 -7.45
C LEU A 32 4.52 -7.97 -6.80
N VAL A 33 3.43 -8.33 -7.45
CA VAL A 33 2.07 -8.19 -6.90
C VAL A 33 1.95 -8.99 -5.60
N ALA A 34 2.36 -10.27 -5.61
CA ALA A 34 2.28 -11.13 -4.44
C ALA A 34 3.13 -10.58 -3.27
N GLY A 35 4.35 -10.14 -3.54
CA GLY A 35 5.25 -9.56 -2.54
C GLY A 35 4.68 -8.28 -1.91
N VAL A 36 4.17 -7.36 -2.73
CA VAL A 36 3.60 -6.09 -2.25
C VAL A 36 2.35 -6.35 -1.40
N VAL A 37 1.42 -7.17 -1.87
CA VAL A 37 0.18 -7.46 -1.12
C VAL A 37 0.50 -8.17 0.21
N SER A 38 1.43 -9.13 0.19
CA SER A 38 1.88 -9.79 1.42
C SER A 38 2.55 -8.82 2.39
N GLY A 39 3.35 -7.87 1.89
CA GLY A 39 4.01 -6.86 2.73
C GLY A 39 3.03 -5.87 3.35
N VAL A 40 2.10 -5.32 2.55
CA VAL A 40 1.05 -4.42 3.01
C VAL A 40 0.17 -5.10 4.04
N GLY A 41 -0.30 -6.32 3.75
CA GLY A 41 -1.11 -7.11 4.67
C GLY A 41 -0.36 -7.49 5.94
N GLY A 42 0.88 -7.96 5.83
CA GLY A 42 1.70 -8.34 6.98
C GLY A 42 1.92 -7.18 7.95
N TYR A 43 2.28 -6.01 7.45
CA TYR A 43 2.51 -4.84 8.29
C TYR A 43 1.20 -4.25 8.84
N GLY A 44 0.19 -4.05 7.99
CA GLY A 44 -1.11 -3.49 8.40
C GLY A 44 -1.81 -4.34 9.47
N ASN A 45 -1.85 -5.66 9.26
CA ASN A 45 -2.46 -6.59 10.21
C ASN A 45 -1.70 -6.63 11.55
N SER A 46 -0.37 -6.64 11.51
CA SER A 46 0.46 -6.65 12.73
C SER A 46 0.39 -5.34 13.50
N PHE A 47 0.34 -4.20 12.80
CA PHE A 47 0.21 -2.88 13.42
C PHE A 47 -1.22 -2.61 13.92
N GLY A 48 -2.22 -3.37 13.43
CA GLY A 48 -3.62 -3.24 13.83
C GLY A 48 -4.36 -2.11 13.10
N VAL A 49 -3.94 -1.75 11.88
CA VAL A 49 -4.60 -0.73 11.05
C VAL A 49 -5.10 -1.39 9.77
N PRO A 50 -6.43 -1.43 9.53
CA PRO A 50 -6.98 -2.10 8.36
C PRO A 50 -6.68 -1.30 7.08
N THR A 51 -6.26 -2.00 6.03
CA THR A 51 -6.30 -1.47 4.67
C THR A 51 -7.73 -1.56 4.16
N VAL A 52 -8.43 -0.43 4.13
CA VAL A 52 -9.88 -0.37 3.85
C VAL A 52 -10.21 -0.25 2.36
N GLY A 53 -9.20 -0.01 1.52
CA GLY A 53 -9.38 0.09 0.08
C GLY A 53 -8.12 0.53 -0.64
N GLY A 54 -8.28 0.84 -1.92
CA GLY A 54 -7.18 1.27 -2.77
C GLY A 54 -7.51 1.14 -4.25
N GLU A 55 -6.51 1.39 -5.07
CA GLU A 55 -6.56 1.17 -6.51
C GLU A 55 -5.40 0.29 -6.97
N VAL A 56 -5.65 -0.47 -8.04
CA VAL A 56 -4.63 -1.26 -8.72
C VAL A 56 -4.80 -1.08 -10.23
N ASN A 57 -3.70 -0.81 -10.92
CA ASN A 57 -3.69 -0.72 -12.37
C ASN A 57 -2.47 -1.43 -12.95
N PHE A 58 -2.65 -2.00 -14.15
CA PHE A 58 -1.63 -2.73 -14.88
C PHE A 58 -1.37 -2.03 -16.21
N ASP A 59 -0.11 -1.73 -16.50
CA ASP A 59 0.30 -1.12 -17.76
C ASP A 59 1.76 -1.48 -18.05
N ALA A 60 2.08 -1.80 -19.31
CA ALA A 60 3.42 -2.20 -19.72
C ALA A 60 4.51 -1.17 -19.39
N ARG A 61 4.16 0.12 -19.25
CA ARG A 61 5.09 1.18 -18.83
C ARG A 61 5.73 0.93 -17.46
N TYR A 62 5.09 0.12 -16.63
CA TYR A 62 5.56 -0.23 -15.29
C TYR A 62 6.28 -1.59 -15.22
N ASN A 63 6.62 -2.21 -16.37
CA ASN A 63 7.37 -3.48 -16.41
C ASN A 63 8.76 -3.37 -15.77
N GLY A 64 9.39 -2.21 -15.91
CA GLY A 64 10.69 -1.92 -15.28
C GLY A 64 10.54 -1.41 -13.85
N ASN A 65 9.68 -0.41 -13.66
CA ASN A 65 9.51 0.29 -12.39
C ASN A 65 8.03 0.28 -11.98
N ILE A 66 7.71 -0.43 -10.90
CA ILE A 66 6.38 -0.42 -10.30
C ILE A 66 6.21 0.80 -9.38
N LEU A 67 4.97 1.20 -9.11
CA LEU A 67 4.65 2.22 -8.11
C LEU A 67 3.86 1.60 -6.97
N VAL A 68 4.31 1.84 -5.74
CA VAL A 68 3.71 1.31 -4.51
C VAL A 68 3.50 2.48 -3.55
N ASN A 69 2.35 3.15 -3.69
CA ASN A 69 1.99 4.25 -2.82
C ASN A 69 1.09 3.76 -1.69
N ALA A 70 1.40 4.17 -0.46
CA ALA A 70 0.61 3.86 0.72
C ALA A 70 0.07 5.16 1.32
N PHE A 71 -1.19 5.11 1.75
CA PHE A 71 -1.90 6.20 2.41
C PHE A 71 -2.29 5.74 3.82
N ALA A 72 -2.29 6.67 4.77
CA ALA A 72 -2.81 6.45 6.11
C ALA A 72 -3.63 7.64 6.58
N ALA A 73 -4.78 7.35 7.18
CA ALA A 73 -5.63 8.30 7.86
C ALA A 73 -5.56 8.06 9.37
N GLY A 74 -5.47 9.14 10.14
CA GLY A 74 -5.52 9.11 11.60
C GLY A 74 -6.41 10.19 12.16
N LEU A 75 -6.93 9.94 13.37
CA LEU A 75 -7.73 10.89 14.12
C LEU A 75 -6.83 11.61 15.13
N ALA A 76 -6.77 12.94 15.05
CA ALA A 76 -6.14 13.78 16.06
C ALA A 76 -7.22 14.52 16.86
N LYS A 77 -6.99 14.68 18.17
CA LYS A 77 -7.80 15.61 18.97
C LYS A 77 -7.19 17.00 18.80
N THR A 78 -8.00 17.95 18.35
CA THR A 78 -7.72 19.39 18.41
C THR A 78 -7.88 19.90 19.83
#